data_AF-A0A377CW90-F1
#
_entry.id   AF-A0A377CW90-F1
#
_cell.length_a   1.000
_cell.length_b   1.000
_cell.length_c   1.000
_cell.angle_alpha   90.00
_cell.angle_beta   90.00
_cell.angle_gamma   90.00
#
_symmetry.space_group_name_H-M   'P 1'
#
loop_
_entity.id
_entity.type
_entity.pdbx_description
1 polymer ?
#
loop_
_entity_poly.entity_id
_entity_poly.type
_entity_poly.pdbx_seq_one_letter_code
_entity_poly.pdbx_strand_id
1 'polypeptide(L)' 'MWTPICDGEMVLIGGIMEHIEQAGVHSGDSACSLPAYTLSQEIQDVMRQQVQKLAFELQVRGLMNVQFAVKKQRSLPD' A
#
# COMPACT_ATOMS: atom_id res chain seq x y z
N MET A 1 -1.14 -1.00 -4.30
CA MET A 1 -2.41 -1.45 -3.71
C MET A 1 -2.16 -2.51 -2.63
N TRP A 2 -2.95 -2.52 -1.57
CA TRP A 2 -2.80 -3.41 -0.41
C TRP A 2 -4.13 -4.08 -0.05
N THR A 3 -4.10 -5.39 0.22
CA THR A 3 -5.30 -6.18 0.56
C THR A 3 -5.12 -6.93 1.88
N PRO A 4 -5.23 -6.25 3.03
CA PRO A 4 -5.15 -6.91 4.32
C PRO A 4 -6.50 -7.46 4.81
N ILE A 5 -6.43 -8.35 5.78
CA ILE A 5 -7.57 -8.84 6.57
C ILE A 5 -7.31 -8.50 8.03
N CYS A 6 -8.30 -7.91 8.70
CA CYS A 6 -8.25 -7.59 10.12
C CYS A 6 -9.37 -8.33 10.86
N ASP A 7 -9.06 -9.01 11.97
CA ASP A 7 -10.06 -9.65 12.85
C ASP A 7 -10.37 -8.82 14.10
N GLY A 8 -9.61 -7.74 14.33
CA GLY A 8 -9.72 -6.87 15.49
C GLY A 8 -8.62 -7.05 16.53
N GLU A 9 -7.81 -8.09 16.41
CA GLU A 9 -6.64 -8.33 17.25
C GLU A 9 -5.36 -8.22 16.44
N MET A 10 -5.40 -8.71 15.20
CA MET A 10 -4.27 -8.66 14.28
C MET A 10 -4.68 -8.25 12.86
N VAL A 11 -3.68 -7.82 12.10
CA VAL A 11 -3.82 -7.45 10.69
C VAL A 11 -2.86 -8.31 9.88
N LEU A 12 -3.42 -9.14 9.01
CA LEU A 12 -2.67 -9.93 8.05
C LEU A 12 -2.57 -9.19 6.72
N ILE A 13 -1.36 -8.88 6.26
CA ILE A 13 -1.14 -8.32 4.91
C ILE A 13 -1.07 -9.47 3.90
N GLY A 14 -2.10 -9.64 3.07
CA GLY A 14 -2.13 -10.70 2.05
C GLY A 14 -1.16 -10.47 0.88
N GLY A 15 -0.92 -9.21 0.51
CA GLY A 15 -0.03 -8.88 -0.60
C GLY A 15 0.16 -7.38 -0.78
N ILE A 16 1.32 -7.01 -1.32
CA ILE A 16 1.69 -5.64 -1.70
C ILE A 16 1.85 -5.62 -3.20
N MET A 17 0.99 -4.87 -3.86
CA MET A 17 1.01 -4.69 -5.31
C MET A 17 1.56 -3.31 -5.65
N GLU A 18 2.50 -3.27 -6.59
CA GLU A 18 2.98 -2.05 -7.22
C GLU A 18 2.40 -1.94 -8.63
N HIS A 19 1.80 -0.80 -8.97
CA HIS A 19 1.31 -0.57 -10.33
C HIS A 19 2.49 -0.29 -11.26
N ILE A 20 2.38 -0.75 -12.52
CA ILE A 20 3.35 -0.43 -13.56
C ILE A 20 3.19 1.04 -13.99
N GLU A 21 1.94 1.49 -14.08
CA GLU A 21 1.59 2.86 -14.40
C GLU A 21 1.66 3.77 -13.17
N GLN A 22 2.02 5.04 -13.40
CA GLN A 22 2.02 6.06 -12.35
C GLN A 22 0.61 6.37 -11.82
N ALA A 23 0.56 6.88 -10.58
CA ALA A 23 -0.66 7.43 -10.01
C ALA A 23 -1.29 8.48 -10.95
N GLY A 24 -2.58 8.33 -11.22
CA GLY A 24 -3.31 9.11 -12.22
C GLY A 24 -4.00 8.22 -13.26
N VAL A 25 -3.49 7.01 -13.49
CA VAL A 25 -4.24 5.93 -14.17
C VAL A 25 -5.13 5.24 -13.15
N HIS A 26 -6.38 4.92 -13.52
CA HIS A 26 -7.32 4.23 -12.63
C HIS A 26 -6.74 2.86 -12.24
N SER A 27 -6.84 2.49 -10.96
CA SER A 27 -6.17 1.29 -10.44
C SER A 27 -6.68 -0.02 -11.04
N GLY A 28 -7.93 -0.04 -11.52
CA GLY A 28 -8.48 -1.18 -12.27
C GLY A 28 -7.96 -1.32 -13.70
N ASP A 29 -7.36 -0.26 -14.25
CA ASP A 29 -6.81 -0.24 -15.61
C ASP A 29 -5.27 -0.39 -15.60
N SER A 30 -4.67 -0.38 -14.41
CA SER A 30 -3.22 -0.54 -14.24
C SER A 30 -2.82 -2.02 -14.24
N ALA A 31 -1.72 -2.33 -14.93
CA ALA A 31 -1.00 -3.56 -14.66
C ALA A 31 -0.34 -3.46 -13.27
N CYS A 32 -0.14 -4.59 -12.58
CA CYS A 32 0.51 -4.59 -11.28
C CYS A 32 1.42 -5.79 -11.06
N SER A 33 2.46 -5.59 -10.25
CA SER A 33 3.40 -6.63 -9.81
C SER A 33 3.15 -7.01 -8.35
N LEU A 34 3.19 -8.31 -8.06
CA LEU A 34 3.25 -8.88 -6.72
C LEU A 34 4.38 -9.94 -6.70
N PRO A 35 5.47 -9.75 -5.94
CA PRO A 35 5.73 -8.62 -5.05
C PRO A 35 6.02 -7.31 -5.82
N ALA A 36 6.09 -6.19 -5.10
CA ALA A 36 6.54 -4.91 -5.64
C ALA A 36 7.94 -5.05 -6.27
N TYR A 37 8.17 -4.36 -7.40
CA TYR A 37 9.36 -4.53 -8.24
C TYR A 37 10.36 -3.37 -8.15
N THR A 38 9.95 -2.17 -7.70
CA THR A 38 10.85 -1.03 -7.48
C THR A 38 10.73 -0.38 -6.10
N LEU A 39 9.63 -0.63 -5.37
CA LEU A 39 9.45 -0.06 -4.02
C LEU A 39 10.47 -0.64 -3.03
N SER A 40 11.20 0.25 -2.36
CA SER A 40 12.16 -0.16 -1.32
C SER A 40 11.44 -0.83 -0.15
N GLN A 41 12.15 -1.74 0.52
CA GLN A 41 11.63 -2.43 1.70
C GLN A 41 11.20 -1.45 2.80
N GLU A 42 11.99 -0.39 3.02
CA GLU A 42 11.67 0.67 3.98
C GLU A 42 10.31 1.33 3.71
N ILE A 43 10.04 1.69 2.45
CA ILE A 43 8.75 2.30 2.07
C ILE A 43 7.61 1.29 2.25
N GLN A 44 7.84 0.02 1.92
CA GLN A 44 6.86 -1.03 2.17
C GLN A 44 6.58 -1.19 3.67
N ASP A 45 7.58 -1.11 4.54
CA ASP A 45 7.40 -1.22 5.99
C ASP A 45 6.63 -0.02 6.57
N VAL A 46 6.89 1.19 6.08
CA VAL A 46 6.08 2.38 6.43
C VAL A 46 4.62 2.16 6.03
N MET A 47 4.36 1.69 4.82
CA MET A 47 2.99 1.40 4.36
C MET A 47 2.33 0.28 5.18
N ARG A 48 3.06 -0.80 5.56
CA ARG A 48 2.55 -1.86 6.46
C ARG A 48 2.03 -1.26 7.78
N GLN A 49 2.84 -0.41 8.40
CA GLN A 49 2.48 0.25 9.65
C GLN A 49 1.25 1.15 9.50
N GLN A 50 1.17 1.91 8.40
CA GLN A 50 0.01 2.77 8.11
C GLN A 50 -1.26 1.94 7.89
N VAL A 51 -1.18 0.84 7.15
CA VAL A 51 -2.31 -0.07 6.91
C VAL A 51 -2.82 -0.66 8.23
N GLN A 52 -1.92 -1.10 9.11
CA GLN A 52 -2.30 -1.64 10.42
C GLN A 52 -3.00 -0.58 11.28
N LYS A 53 -2.45 0.64 11.34
CA LYS A 53 -3.07 1.76 12.06
C LYS A 53 -4.46 2.08 11.51
N LEU A 54 -4.62 2.14 10.19
CA LEU A 54 -5.92 2.37 9.55
C LEU A 54 -6.93 1.26 9.86
N ALA A 55 -6.50 0.00 9.81
CA ALA A 55 -7.37 -1.14 10.09
C ALA A 55 -7.97 -1.09 11.50
N PHE A 56 -7.14 -0.76 12.50
CA PHE A 56 -7.62 -0.62 13.88
C PHE A 56 -8.43 0.64 14.11
N GLU A 57 -7.97 1.81 13.62
CA GLU A 57 -8.67 3.08 13.81
C GLU A 57 -10.08 3.05 13.18
N LEU A 58 -10.22 2.44 12.00
CA LEU A 58 -11.50 2.28 11.31
C LEU A 58 -12.32 1.07 11.80
N GLN A 59 -11.84 0.36 12.83
CA GLN A 59 -12.51 -0.81 13.41
C GLN A 59 -12.85 -1.89 12.37
N VAL A 60 -11.95 -2.11 11.40
CA VAL A 60 -12.16 -3.09 10.33
C VAL A 60 -12.31 -4.49 10.93
N ARG A 61 -13.29 -5.24 10.41
CA ARG A 61 -13.52 -6.66 10.68
C ARG A 61 -13.77 -7.38 9.36
N GLY A 62 -12.75 -8.03 8.81
CA GLY A 62 -12.73 -8.65 7.49
C GLY A 62 -11.72 -8.00 6.55
N LEU A 63 -12.04 -8.02 5.26
CA LEU A 63 -11.20 -7.48 4.19
C LEU A 63 -11.24 -5.95 4.15
N MET A 64 -10.12 -5.34 3.81
CA MET A 64 -10.06 -3.93 3.39
C MET A 64 -9.09 -3.75 2.22
N ASN A 65 -9.15 -2.58 1.60
CA ASN A 65 -8.24 -2.17 0.54
C ASN A 65 -7.66 -0.81 0.87
N VAL A 66 -6.34 -0.66 0.72
CA VAL A 66 -5.66 0.64 0.87
C VAL A 66 -4.81 0.91 -0.37
N GLN A 67 -4.92 2.13 -0.90
CA GLN A 67 -4.17 2.59 -2.06
C GLN A 67 -3.30 3.78 -1.66
N PHE A 68 -2.00 3.67 -1.91
CA PHE A 68 -1.02 4.70 -1.63
C PHE A 68 -0.43 5.21 -2.94
N ALA A 69 -0.12 6.51 -2.99
CA ALA A 69 0.74 7.09 -4.02
C ALA A 69 2.06 7.50 -3.34
N VAL A 70 3.17 6.92 -3.80
CA VAL A 70 4.51 7.21 -3.28
C VAL A 70 5.21 8.15 -4.24
N LYS A 71 5.48 9.38 -3.81
CA LYS A 71 6.21 10.38 -4.60
C LYS A 71 7.60 10.58 -4.00
N LYS A 72 8.65 10.32 -4.78
CA LYS A 72 10.01 10.68 -4.38
C LYS A 72 10.14 12.19 -4.29
N GLN A 73 10.68 12.69 -3.19
CA GLN A 73 10.97 14.10 -3.03
C GLN A 73 12.11 14.45 -3.99
N ARG A 74 11.87 15.39 -4.90
CA ARG A 74 12.91 15.90 -5.79
C ARG A 74 13.75 16.88 -4.97
N SER A 75 15.04 16.60 -4.78
CA SER A 75 15.97 17.64 -4.36
C SER A 75 15.96 18.72 -5.45
N LEU A 76 15.62 19.94 -5.06
CA LEU A 76 15.90 21.09 -5.92
C LEU A 76 17.43 21.14 -6.08
N PRO A 77 17.96 21.35 -7.31
CA PRO A 77 19.35 21.75 -7.42
C PRO A 77 19.54 23.05 -6.64
N ASP A 78 20.63 23.13 -5.87
CA ASP A 78 21.05 24.35 -5.16
C ASP A 78 21.13 25.56 -6.11
#